data_AF-A0A8S0GVJ7-F1
#
_entry.id   AF-A0A8S0GVJ7-F1
#
_cell.length_a   1.000
_cell.length_b   1.000
_cell.length_c   1.000
_cell.angle_alpha   90.00
_cell.angle_beta   90.00
_cell.angle_gamma   90.00
#
_symmetry.space_group_name_H-M   'P 1'
#
loop_
_entity.id
_entity.type
_entity.pdbx_description
1 polymer ?
#
loop_
_entity_poly.entity_id
_entity_poly.type
_entity_poly.pdbx_seq_one_letter_code
_entity_poly.pdbx_strand_id
1 'polypeptide(L)'
;MSLIERMRQIGLDADVRVLFGQPTLAALAAAVGSGREVAVPANRITADCPRITPDLLPLVELEQEAIDRVVASVPGGVANVQDIYPLAPLQEGILYHHLSARQGDPYLLQSQLAFASRQRLDDFAAALQRVVERHDILRTAVLWEGLKQPLQVVWRQAGVQVQEVQANPAQGEVLEQLQARFDARHLRLDLTRAPLMRLVYAQDPARQRIVAILLFHHMALDHTALEVVREEIQACLLGSRPRARRFPIATTWPRRAWV
;
A
#
# COMPACT_ATOMS: atom_id res chain seq x y z
N MET A 1 2.60 -11.59 15.85
CA MET A 1 1.66 -12.68 15.48
C MET A 1 0.54 -12.72 16.49
N SER A 2 -0.69 -12.46 16.05
CA SER A 2 -1.87 -12.43 16.92
C SER A 2 -2.43 -13.84 17.17
N LEU A 3 -3.23 -14.00 18.23
CA LEU A 3 -3.90 -15.25 18.60
C LEU A 3 -4.77 -15.81 17.46
N ILE A 4 -5.49 -14.95 16.75
CA ILE A 4 -6.37 -15.34 15.63
C ILE A 4 -5.57 -15.90 14.45
N GLU A 5 -4.40 -15.32 14.15
CA GLU A 5 -3.54 -15.86 13.08
C GLU A 5 -3.06 -17.27 13.42
N ARG A 6 -2.67 -17.52 14.67
CA ARG A 6 -2.28 -18.86 15.13
C ARG A 6 -3.44 -19.83 15.09
N MET A 7 -4.65 -19.40 15.48
CA MET A 7 -5.87 -20.21 15.39
C MET A 7 -6.18 -20.59 13.93
N ARG A 8 -6.14 -19.62 13.00
CA ARG A 8 -6.39 -19.89 11.57
C ARG A 8 -5.34 -20.82 10.97
N GLN A 9 -4.07 -20.73 11.39
CA GLN A 9 -3.00 -21.63 10.92
C GLN A 9 -3.24 -23.10 11.27
N ILE A 10 -4.00 -23.37 12.33
CA ILE A 10 -4.37 -24.73 12.75
C ILE A 10 -5.82 -25.10 12.41
N GLY A 11 -6.46 -24.34 11.49
CA GLY A 11 -7.81 -24.63 11.01
C GLY A 11 -8.94 -24.21 11.95
N LEU A 12 -8.67 -23.36 12.94
CA LEU A 12 -9.68 -22.81 13.84
C LEU A 12 -10.09 -21.41 13.35
N ASP A 13 -11.25 -21.31 12.71
CA ASP A 13 -11.81 -20.03 12.28
C ASP A 13 -12.54 -19.33 13.42
N ALA A 14 -12.03 -18.18 13.83
CA ALA A 14 -12.64 -17.29 14.82
C ALA A 14 -12.73 -15.86 14.24
N ASP A 15 -13.90 -15.24 14.38
CA ASP A 15 -14.07 -13.82 14.06
C ASP A 15 -13.38 -12.97 15.14
N VAL A 16 -12.71 -11.89 14.73
CA VAL A 16 -12.12 -10.92 15.66
C VAL A 16 -13.16 -10.30 16.59
N ARG A 17 -14.41 -10.14 16.12
CA ARG A 17 -15.54 -9.66 16.93
C ARG A 17 -15.91 -10.64 18.03
N VAL A 18 -15.81 -11.94 17.76
CA VAL A 18 -16.01 -12.99 18.75
C VAL A 18 -14.89 -12.96 19.78
N LEU A 19 -13.64 -12.73 19.36
CA LEU A 19 -12.53 -12.60 20.29
C LEU A 19 -12.73 -11.44 21.29
N PHE A 20 -13.16 -10.26 20.81
CA PHE A 20 -13.40 -9.10 21.68
C PHE A 20 -14.75 -9.14 22.41
N GLY A 21 -15.71 -9.92 21.91
CA GLY A 21 -17.04 -10.07 22.53
C GLY A 21 -17.15 -11.21 23.53
N GLN A 22 -16.21 -12.16 23.55
CA GLN A 22 -16.25 -13.32 24.44
C GLN A 22 -15.16 -13.20 25.53
N PRO A 23 -15.54 -12.94 26.81
CA PRO A 23 -14.58 -12.69 27.88
C PRO A 23 -13.88 -13.94 28.42
N THR A 24 -14.18 -15.13 27.91
CA THR A 24 -13.60 -16.40 28.40
C THR A 24 -13.15 -17.31 27.27
N LEU A 25 -12.11 -18.12 27.55
CA LEU A 25 -11.59 -19.11 26.59
C LEU A 25 -12.65 -20.15 26.19
N ALA A 26 -13.50 -20.56 27.12
CA ALA A 26 -14.58 -21.50 26.86
C ALA A 26 -15.62 -20.93 25.88
N ALA A 27 -16.00 -19.66 26.04
CA ALA A 27 -16.94 -19.00 25.16
C ALA A 27 -16.35 -18.69 23.78
N LEU A 28 -15.05 -18.36 23.73
CA LEU A 28 -14.32 -18.26 22.46
C LEU A 28 -14.31 -19.61 21.73
N ALA A 29 -13.95 -20.70 22.41
CA ALA A 29 -13.91 -22.05 21.84
C ALA A 29 -15.28 -22.50 21.30
N ALA A 30 -16.37 -22.17 22.00
CA ALA A 30 -17.74 -22.47 21.55
C ALA A 30 -18.14 -21.73 20.27
N ALA A 31 -17.51 -20.59 19.98
CA ALA A 31 -17.79 -19.78 18.79
C ALA A 31 -16.80 -20.03 17.63
N VAL A 32 -15.74 -20.82 17.85
CA VAL A 32 -14.84 -21.28 16.79
C VAL A 32 -15.61 -22.17 15.80
N GLY A 33 -15.45 -21.89 14.50
CA GLY A 33 -16.18 -22.58 13.43
C GLY A 33 -17.52 -21.92 13.03
N SER A 34 -17.95 -20.86 13.73
CA SER A 34 -19.11 -20.04 13.33
C SER A 34 -18.75 -18.94 12.32
N GLY A 35 -17.45 -18.73 12.07
CA GLY A 35 -16.96 -17.78 11.08
C GLY A 35 -17.34 -18.22 9.67
N ARG A 36 -18.26 -17.51 9.02
CA ARG A 36 -18.52 -17.67 7.59
C ARG A 36 -17.26 -17.28 6.83
N GLU A 37 -16.58 -18.25 6.22
CA GLU A 37 -15.51 -17.97 5.27
C GLU A 37 -16.14 -17.20 4.10
N VAL A 38 -15.87 -15.90 4.02
CA VAL A 38 -16.39 -15.07 2.92
C VAL A 38 -15.62 -15.46 1.67
N ALA A 39 -16.26 -16.24 0.79
CA ALA A 39 -15.71 -16.60 -0.50
C ALA A 39 -15.56 -15.33 -1.35
N VAL A 40 -14.33 -14.89 -1.53
CA VAL A 40 -14.02 -13.73 -2.36
C VAL A 40 -14.03 -14.17 -3.83
N PRO A 41 -14.91 -13.62 -4.69
CA PRO A 41 -14.95 -13.96 -6.11
C PRO A 41 -13.59 -13.71 -6.78
N ALA A 42 -13.20 -14.47 -7.79
CA ALA A 42 -11.97 -14.19 -8.54
C ALA A 42 -12.06 -12.84 -9.29
N ASN A 43 -10.91 -12.24 -9.59
CA ASN A 43 -10.85 -11.09 -10.49
C ASN A 43 -11.10 -11.57 -11.93
N ARG A 44 -11.94 -10.85 -12.67
CA ARG A 44 -12.35 -11.18 -14.04
C ARG A 44 -11.66 -10.33 -15.11
N ILE A 45 -10.91 -9.28 -14.71
CA ILE A 45 -10.20 -8.40 -15.65
C ILE A 45 -8.86 -9.04 -16.03
N THR A 46 -8.82 -9.65 -17.21
CA THR A 46 -7.60 -10.23 -17.79
C THR A 46 -6.67 -9.15 -18.37
N ALA A 47 -5.40 -9.50 -18.61
CA ALA A 47 -4.42 -8.56 -19.18
C ALA A 47 -4.78 -8.11 -20.61
N ASP A 48 -5.38 -9.02 -21.39
CA ASP A 48 -5.80 -8.75 -22.77
C ASP A 48 -7.25 -8.21 -22.86
N CYS A 49 -7.82 -7.80 -21.73
CA CYS A 49 -9.17 -7.24 -21.69
C CYS A 49 -9.24 -5.95 -22.52
N PRO A 50 -10.07 -5.88 -23.58
CA PRO A 50 -10.12 -4.69 -24.43
C PRO A 50 -10.91 -3.55 -23.78
N ARG A 51 -11.84 -3.87 -22.88
CA ARG A 51 -12.70 -2.93 -22.17
C ARG A 51 -13.24 -3.55 -20.89
N ILE A 52 -13.19 -2.78 -19.81
CA ILE A 52 -13.78 -3.19 -18.52
C ILE A 52 -15.27 -2.86 -18.55
N THR A 53 -16.10 -3.88 -18.31
CA THR A 53 -17.57 -3.78 -18.23
C THR A 53 -18.06 -4.15 -16.82
N PRO A 54 -19.27 -3.71 -16.40
CA PRO A 54 -19.77 -3.93 -15.04
C PRO A 54 -19.76 -5.40 -14.58
N ASP A 55 -20.02 -6.35 -15.49
CA ASP A 55 -20.04 -7.79 -15.19
C ASP A 55 -18.65 -8.38 -14.82
N LEU A 56 -17.58 -7.65 -15.12
CA LEU A 56 -16.22 -7.99 -14.72
C LEU A 56 -15.87 -7.54 -13.30
N LEU A 57 -16.73 -6.77 -12.63
CA LEU A 57 -16.50 -6.18 -11.31
C LEU A 57 -17.38 -6.86 -10.24
N PRO A 58 -17.02 -8.06 -9.74
CA PRO A 58 -17.89 -8.82 -8.84
C PRO A 58 -18.00 -8.24 -7.42
N LEU A 59 -17.22 -7.21 -7.09
CA LEU A 59 -17.16 -6.60 -5.77
C LEU A 59 -17.79 -5.22 -5.72
N VAL A 60 -18.22 -4.68 -6.86
CA VAL A 60 -18.79 -3.33 -6.94
C VAL A 60 -19.74 -3.19 -8.12
N GLU A 61 -20.91 -2.61 -7.86
CA GLU A 61 -21.83 -2.21 -8.93
C GLU A 61 -21.44 -0.80 -9.41
N LEU A 62 -21.01 -0.70 -10.67
CA LEU A 62 -20.67 0.56 -11.31
C LEU A 62 -21.37 0.69 -12.66
N GLU A 63 -21.79 1.91 -12.96
CA GLU A 63 -22.23 2.27 -14.30
C GLU A 63 -21.02 2.34 -15.24
N GLN A 64 -21.24 2.01 -16.52
CA GLN A 64 -20.16 1.99 -17.50
C GLN A 64 -19.42 3.34 -17.60
N GLU A 65 -20.13 4.46 -17.47
CA GLU A 65 -19.50 5.79 -17.48
C GLU A 65 -18.53 6.00 -16.32
N ALA A 66 -18.83 5.46 -15.14
CA ALA A 66 -17.94 5.53 -13.98
C ALA A 66 -16.68 4.68 -14.21
N ILE A 67 -16.83 3.50 -14.81
CA ILE A 67 -15.71 2.63 -15.19
C ILE A 67 -14.82 3.33 -16.23
N ASP A 68 -15.42 3.93 -17.25
CA ASP A 68 -14.70 4.62 -18.32
C ASP A 68 -13.92 5.83 -17.75
N ARG A 69 -14.48 6.56 -16.76
CA ARG A 69 -13.77 7.61 -16.01
C ARG A 69 -12.57 7.07 -15.21
N VAL A 70 -12.76 5.98 -14.48
CA VAL A 70 -11.67 5.32 -13.72
C VAL A 70 -10.55 4.89 -14.66
N VAL A 71 -10.88 4.26 -15.79
CA VAL A 71 -9.90 3.81 -16.78
C VAL A 71 -9.12 4.99 -17.36
N ALA A 72 -9.78 6.12 -17.64
CA ALA A 72 -9.15 7.29 -18.22
C ALA A 72 -8.12 7.97 -17.29
N SER A 73 -8.26 7.84 -15.96
CA SER A 73 -7.29 8.39 -15.00
C SER A 73 -6.06 7.50 -14.81
N VAL A 74 -6.08 6.26 -15.29
CA VAL A 74 -4.97 5.30 -15.12
C VAL A 74 -3.98 5.41 -16.29
N PRO A 75 -2.68 5.62 -16.03
CA PRO A 75 -1.67 5.60 -17.09
C PRO A 75 -1.68 4.26 -17.85
N GLY A 76 -1.79 4.30 -19.17
CA GLY A 76 -1.93 3.11 -20.01
C GLY A 76 -3.37 2.58 -20.15
N GLY A 77 -4.36 3.24 -19.54
CA GLY A 77 -5.77 2.90 -19.66
C GLY A 77 -6.09 1.48 -19.20
N VAL A 78 -6.97 0.80 -19.94
CA VAL A 78 -7.46 -0.55 -19.61
C VAL A 78 -6.33 -1.55 -19.37
N ALA A 79 -5.29 -1.50 -20.22
CA ALA A 79 -4.16 -2.43 -20.15
C ALA A 79 -3.46 -2.40 -18.78
N ASN A 80 -3.48 -1.25 -18.10
CA ASN A 80 -2.86 -1.11 -16.80
C ASN A 80 -3.84 -1.30 -15.61
N VAL A 81 -5.14 -1.44 -15.82
CA VAL A 81 -6.11 -1.67 -14.73
C VAL A 81 -6.24 -3.15 -14.41
N GLN A 82 -5.65 -3.59 -13.31
CA GLN A 82 -5.77 -4.96 -12.82
C GLN A 82 -7.13 -5.23 -12.19
N ASP A 83 -7.60 -4.37 -11.29
CA ASP A 83 -8.84 -4.62 -10.55
C ASP A 83 -9.46 -3.30 -10.06
N ILE A 84 -10.77 -3.31 -9.82
CA ILE A 84 -11.55 -2.18 -9.28
C ILE A 84 -12.51 -2.71 -8.22
N TYR A 85 -12.44 -2.18 -7.00
CA TYR A 85 -13.31 -2.58 -5.90
C TYR A 85 -13.42 -1.46 -4.85
N PRO A 86 -14.41 -1.48 -3.93
CA PRO A 86 -14.61 -0.36 -3.02
C PRO A 86 -13.53 -0.31 -1.95
N LEU A 87 -13.37 0.87 -1.34
CA LEU A 87 -12.56 1.01 -0.14
C LEU A 87 -13.18 0.20 1.00
N ALA A 88 -12.33 -0.30 1.91
CA ALA A 88 -12.83 -0.83 3.16
C ALA A 88 -13.17 0.30 4.15
N PRO A 89 -14.03 0.06 5.15
CA PRO A 89 -14.49 1.11 6.07
C PRO A 89 -13.36 1.90 6.75
N LEU A 90 -12.26 1.24 7.14
CA LEU A 90 -11.12 1.96 7.73
C LEU A 90 -10.45 2.91 6.72
N GLN A 91 -10.35 2.49 5.45
CA GLN A 91 -9.75 3.31 4.40
C GLN A 91 -10.63 4.51 4.05
N GLU A 92 -11.96 4.37 4.11
CA GLU A 92 -12.88 5.51 3.95
C GLU A 92 -12.63 6.57 5.03
N GLY A 93 -12.42 6.13 6.28
CA GLY A 93 -12.00 7.01 7.37
C GLY A 93 -10.67 7.71 7.09
N ILE A 94 -9.66 6.97 6.62
CA ILE A 94 -8.36 7.54 6.22
C ILE A 94 -8.54 8.59 5.11
N LEU A 95 -9.32 8.27 4.07
CA LEU A 95 -9.60 9.17 2.95
C LEU A 95 -10.30 10.44 3.42
N TYR A 96 -11.31 10.33 4.29
CA TYR A 96 -12.01 11.48 4.86
C TYR A 96 -11.05 12.45 5.54
N HIS A 97 -10.12 11.95 6.36
CA HIS A 97 -9.12 12.77 7.04
C HIS A 97 -8.11 13.39 6.07
N HIS A 98 -7.66 12.64 5.06
CA HIS A 98 -6.81 13.16 3.98
C HIS A 98 -7.49 14.35 3.30
N LEU A 99 -8.76 14.22 2.90
CA LEU A 99 -9.52 15.28 2.23
C LEU A 99 -9.86 16.46 3.15
N SER A 100 -10.14 16.21 4.42
CA SER A 100 -10.59 17.24 5.38
C SER A 100 -9.44 18.03 6.02
N ALA A 101 -8.22 17.51 5.99
CA ALA A 101 -7.08 18.20 6.56
C ALA A 101 -6.84 19.53 5.82
N ARG A 102 -6.53 20.61 6.54
CA ARG A 102 -6.25 21.93 5.92
C ARG A 102 -4.81 22.09 5.42
N GLN A 103 -3.90 21.34 6.03
CA GLN A 103 -2.48 21.31 5.71
C GLN A 103 -1.94 19.91 5.97
N GLY A 104 -0.98 19.49 5.15
CA GLY A 104 -0.31 18.19 5.33
C GLY A 104 -1.24 17.00 5.25
N ASP A 105 -0.74 15.84 5.64
CA ASP A 105 -1.46 14.58 5.61
C ASP A 105 -1.14 13.76 6.88
N PRO A 106 -2.13 13.52 7.77
CA PRO A 106 -1.89 12.79 9.01
C PRO A 106 -1.54 11.31 8.79
N TYR A 107 -1.74 10.78 7.58
CA TYR A 107 -1.45 9.39 7.22
C TYR A 107 -0.23 9.25 6.30
N LEU A 108 0.49 10.34 6.04
CA LEU A 108 1.78 10.30 5.36
C LEU A 108 2.89 9.96 6.35
N LEU A 109 3.55 8.84 6.11
CA LEU A 109 4.63 8.32 6.94
C LEU A 109 5.97 8.46 6.22
N GLN A 110 7.04 8.43 7.02
CA GLN A 110 8.40 8.60 6.54
C GLN A 110 9.34 7.57 7.17
N SER A 111 10.23 7.01 6.36
CA SER A 111 11.36 6.22 6.82
C SER A 111 12.66 6.87 6.35
N GLN A 112 13.61 7.03 7.26
CA GLN A 112 14.91 7.66 6.98
C GLN A 112 15.95 6.58 6.67
N LEU A 113 16.73 6.82 5.62
CA LEU A 113 17.71 5.88 5.10
C LEU A 113 19.02 6.62 4.85
N ALA A 114 20.12 5.88 4.93
CA ALA A 114 21.44 6.36 4.53
C ALA A 114 22.14 5.27 3.72
N PHE A 115 22.78 5.68 2.63
CA PHE A 115 23.50 4.80 1.71
C PHE A 115 24.94 5.25 1.61
N ALA A 116 25.86 4.29 1.66
CA ALA A 116 27.29 4.55 1.52
C ALA A 116 27.70 4.93 0.08
N SER A 117 26.86 4.66 -0.91
CA SER A 117 27.14 4.97 -2.32
C SER A 117 25.87 5.06 -3.15
N ARG A 118 26.01 5.67 -4.34
CA ARG A 118 24.93 5.73 -5.33
C ARG A 118 24.45 4.34 -5.77
N GLN A 119 25.38 3.42 -6.00
CA GLN A 119 25.03 2.04 -6.35
C GLN A 119 24.11 1.39 -5.32
N ARG A 120 24.36 1.57 -4.01
CA ARG A 120 23.50 0.98 -2.97
C ARG A 120 22.11 1.60 -2.90
N LEU A 121 21.99 2.90 -3.20
CA LEU A 121 20.69 3.55 -3.36
C LEU A 121 19.94 2.94 -4.55
N ASP A 122 20.61 2.80 -5.69
CA ASP A 122 20.00 2.27 -6.91
C ASP A 122 19.57 0.80 -6.73
N ASP A 123 20.39 -0.02 -6.07
CA ASP A 123 20.06 -1.41 -5.71
C ASP A 123 18.83 -1.47 -4.79
N PHE A 124 18.76 -0.58 -3.78
CA PHE A 124 17.60 -0.48 -2.89
C PHE A 124 16.33 -0.06 -3.64
N ALA A 125 16.43 0.93 -4.52
CA ALA A 125 15.31 1.38 -5.35
C ALA A 125 14.80 0.26 -6.26
N ALA A 126 15.71 -0.51 -6.87
CA ALA A 126 15.35 -1.67 -7.68
C ALA A 126 14.70 -2.79 -6.85
N ALA A 127 15.19 -3.05 -5.62
CA ALA A 127 14.57 -4.00 -4.71
C ALA A 127 13.16 -3.56 -4.30
N LEU A 128 12.99 -2.29 -3.92
CA LEU A 128 11.68 -1.72 -3.60
C LEU A 128 10.70 -1.82 -4.77
N GLN A 129 11.16 -1.52 -5.99
CA GLN A 129 10.35 -1.67 -7.21
C GLN A 129 9.83 -3.10 -7.40
N ARG A 130 10.68 -4.12 -7.20
CA ARG A 130 10.26 -5.53 -7.29
C ARG A 130 9.20 -5.90 -6.23
N VAL A 131 9.32 -5.36 -5.03
CA VAL A 131 8.31 -5.55 -3.98
C VAL A 131 7.00 -4.88 -4.37
N VAL A 132 7.03 -3.67 -4.93
CA VAL A 132 5.84 -2.99 -5.45
C VAL A 132 5.16 -3.81 -6.56
N GLU A 133 5.91 -4.37 -7.50
CA GLU A 133 5.39 -5.21 -8.58
C GLU A 133 4.69 -6.47 -8.06
N ARG A 134 5.18 -7.01 -6.93
CA ARG A 134 4.69 -8.26 -6.34
C ARG A 134 3.37 -8.09 -5.58
N HIS A 135 3.09 -6.91 -5.03
CA HIS A 135 1.96 -6.72 -4.12
C HIS A 135 0.95 -5.72 -4.69
N ASP A 136 -0.24 -6.22 -5.06
CA ASP A 136 -1.35 -5.42 -5.62
C ASP A 136 -1.58 -4.11 -4.88
N ILE A 137 -1.65 -4.17 -3.55
CA ILE A 137 -1.83 -3.02 -2.66
C ILE A 137 -0.80 -1.88 -2.86
N LEU A 138 0.46 -2.22 -3.12
CA LEU A 138 1.51 -1.21 -3.29
C LEU A 138 1.38 -0.48 -4.62
N ARG A 139 0.66 -1.08 -5.57
CA ARG A 139 0.31 -0.53 -6.88
C ARG A 139 -1.18 -0.17 -6.98
N THR A 140 -1.84 0.05 -5.84
CA THR A 140 -3.23 0.52 -5.77
C THR A 140 -3.30 2.03 -5.63
N ALA A 141 -4.13 2.66 -6.47
CA ALA A 141 -4.57 4.04 -6.33
C ALA A 141 -5.98 4.09 -5.72
N VAL A 142 -6.35 5.25 -5.18
CA VAL A 142 -7.68 5.54 -4.62
C VAL A 142 -8.33 6.63 -5.45
N LEU A 143 -9.54 6.38 -5.98
CA LEU A 143 -10.31 7.33 -6.79
C LEU A 143 -11.67 7.58 -6.16
N TRP A 144 -12.10 8.84 -6.09
CA TRP A 144 -13.40 9.22 -5.51
C TRP A 144 -14.12 10.33 -6.28
N GLU A 145 -13.42 11.11 -7.08
CA GLU A 145 -13.99 12.25 -7.80
C GLU A 145 -14.98 11.79 -8.88
N GLY A 146 -16.20 12.32 -8.84
CA GLY A 146 -17.25 11.96 -9.80
C GLY A 146 -17.72 10.50 -9.71
N LEU A 147 -17.49 9.84 -8.56
CA LEU A 147 -17.91 8.47 -8.29
C LEU A 147 -18.91 8.45 -7.12
N LYS A 148 -19.82 7.47 -7.12
CA LYS A 148 -20.83 7.31 -6.05
C LYS A 148 -20.22 6.87 -4.72
N GLN A 149 -19.06 6.22 -4.78
CA GLN A 149 -18.30 5.76 -3.62
C GLN A 149 -16.81 5.71 -4.00
N PRO A 150 -15.89 5.84 -3.03
CA PRO A 150 -14.46 5.77 -3.31
C PRO A 150 -14.05 4.34 -3.67
N LEU A 151 -13.18 4.23 -4.67
CA LEU A 151 -12.72 2.98 -5.26
C LEU A 151 -11.22 2.82 -5.14
N GLN A 152 -10.82 1.56 -5.03
CA GLN A 152 -9.45 1.10 -5.14
C GLN A 152 -9.23 0.61 -6.55
N VAL A 153 -8.15 1.08 -7.17
CA VAL A 153 -7.80 0.73 -8.54
C VAL A 153 -6.40 0.17 -8.54
N VAL A 154 -6.30 -1.15 -8.71
CA VAL A 154 -5.02 -1.86 -8.73
C VAL A 154 -4.41 -1.69 -10.11
N TRP A 155 -3.20 -1.13 -10.20
CA TRP A 155 -2.48 -0.95 -11.46
C TRP A 155 -1.54 -2.12 -11.72
N ARG A 156 -1.52 -2.72 -12.92
CA ARG A 156 -0.56 -3.79 -13.28
C ARG A 156 0.89 -3.34 -13.14
N GLN A 157 1.17 -2.10 -13.51
CA GLN A 157 2.49 -1.50 -13.48
C GLN A 157 2.41 -0.14 -12.79
N ALA A 158 3.20 0.00 -11.72
CA ALA A 158 3.36 1.23 -10.98
C ALA A 158 4.85 1.40 -10.65
N GLY A 159 5.46 2.50 -11.11
CA GLY A 159 6.88 2.78 -10.92
C GLY A 159 7.11 3.62 -9.67
N VAL A 160 8.02 3.18 -8.80
CA VAL A 160 8.45 3.95 -7.64
C VAL A 160 9.17 5.21 -8.11
N GLN A 161 8.69 6.37 -7.66
CA GLN A 161 9.33 7.64 -7.95
C GLN A 161 10.58 7.79 -7.10
N VAL A 162 11.75 7.87 -7.75
CA VAL A 162 13.05 8.14 -7.13
C VAL A 162 13.50 9.54 -7.55
N GLN A 163 13.64 10.45 -6.59
CA GLN A 163 13.90 11.87 -6.85
C GLN A 163 15.14 12.34 -6.10
N GLU A 164 16.11 12.88 -6.85
CA GLU A 164 17.21 13.65 -6.27
C GLU A 164 16.73 15.06 -5.93
N VAL A 165 17.09 15.54 -4.74
CA VAL A 165 16.95 16.94 -4.35
C VAL A 165 18.30 17.52 -4.01
N GLN A 166 18.49 18.78 -4.38
CA GLN A 166 19.65 19.55 -3.96
C GLN A 166 19.46 19.99 -2.51
N ALA A 167 20.45 19.70 -1.67
CA ALA A 167 20.57 20.22 -0.32
C ALA A 167 21.70 21.26 -0.28
N ASN A 168 21.56 22.25 0.59
CA ASN A 168 22.56 23.30 0.75
C ASN A 168 23.37 23.03 2.03
N PRO A 169 24.64 22.60 1.96
CA PRO A 169 25.44 22.32 3.15
C PRO A 169 25.57 23.51 4.11
N ALA A 170 25.38 24.75 3.64
CA ALA A 170 25.40 25.95 4.47
C ALA A 170 24.13 26.14 5.33
N GLN A 171 23.06 25.39 5.05
CA GLN A 171 21.76 25.50 5.74
C GLN A 171 21.54 24.42 6.82
N GLY A 172 22.60 23.71 7.22
CA GLY A 172 22.56 22.70 8.29
C GLY A 172 22.70 21.27 7.78
N GLU A 173 22.35 20.29 8.61
CA GLU A 173 22.40 18.87 8.26
C GLU A 173 21.51 18.54 7.05
N VAL A 174 22.04 17.78 6.10
CA VAL A 174 21.33 17.43 4.86
C VAL A 174 20.05 16.67 5.17
N LEU A 175 20.09 15.76 6.15
CA LEU A 175 18.91 14.99 6.56
C LEU A 175 17.81 15.90 7.13
N GLU A 176 18.17 16.89 7.96
CA GLU A 176 17.22 17.84 8.54
C GLU A 176 16.55 18.71 7.46
N GLN A 177 17.33 19.13 6.45
CA GLN A 177 16.79 19.85 5.29
C GLN A 177 15.78 19.00 4.51
N LEU A 178 16.06 17.71 4.32
CA LEU A 178 15.14 16.80 3.66
C LEU A 178 13.86 16.61 4.48
N GLN A 179 14.00 16.39 5.80
CA GLN A 179 12.84 16.25 6.70
C GLN A 179 11.96 17.49 6.69
N ALA A 180 12.55 18.69 6.77
CA ALA A 180 11.80 19.94 6.73
C ALA A 180 11.08 20.15 5.38
N ARG A 181 11.76 19.82 4.27
CA ARG A 181 11.20 19.96 2.92
C ARG A 181 10.06 18.98 2.65
N PHE A 182 10.14 17.77 3.19
CA PHE A 182 9.18 16.70 2.94
C PHE A 182 8.29 16.40 4.15
N ASP A 183 8.15 17.34 5.07
CA ASP A 183 7.38 17.18 6.31
C ASP A 183 5.90 16.84 6.03
N ALA A 184 5.40 15.78 6.66
CA ALA A 184 4.01 15.35 6.52
C ALA A 184 2.99 16.41 6.98
N ARG A 185 3.40 17.41 7.78
CA ARG A 185 2.57 18.54 8.20
C ARG A 185 2.24 19.50 7.06
N HIS A 186 3.00 19.48 5.97
CA HIS A 186 2.79 20.37 4.81
C HIS A 186 2.69 19.61 3.48
N LEU A 187 3.22 18.39 3.41
CA LEU A 187 3.22 17.57 2.21
C LEU A 187 2.00 16.63 2.17
N ARG A 188 1.55 16.33 0.95
CA ARG A 188 0.59 15.27 0.66
C ARG A 188 1.08 14.42 -0.49
N LEU A 189 0.70 13.14 -0.49
CA LEU A 189 0.77 12.32 -1.69
C LEU A 189 -0.57 12.41 -2.43
N ASP A 190 -0.51 12.39 -3.76
CA ASP A 190 -1.70 12.26 -4.58
C ASP A 190 -2.18 10.80 -4.53
N LEU A 191 -3.29 10.56 -3.84
CA LEU A 191 -3.83 9.22 -3.66
C LEU A 191 -4.37 8.60 -4.95
N THR A 192 -4.59 9.41 -5.99
CA THR A 192 -5.06 8.95 -7.30
C THR A 192 -3.96 8.31 -8.15
N ARG A 193 -2.70 8.36 -7.66
CA ARG A 193 -1.49 7.96 -8.39
C ARG A 193 -0.73 6.87 -7.64
N ALA A 194 -0.79 5.63 -8.14
CA ALA A 194 0.04 4.55 -7.62
C ALA A 194 1.50 4.65 -8.14
N PRO A 195 2.49 4.14 -7.38
CA PRO A 195 2.36 3.64 -6.02
C PRO A 195 2.24 4.79 -5.01
N LEU A 196 1.56 4.57 -3.88
CA LEU A 196 1.40 5.58 -2.81
C LEU A 196 2.67 5.76 -1.96
N MET A 197 3.82 5.89 -2.63
CA MET A 197 5.14 6.05 -2.04
C MET A 197 6.10 6.79 -2.97
N ARG A 198 7.13 7.41 -2.38
CA ARG A 198 8.19 8.13 -3.09
C ARG A 198 9.51 8.05 -2.33
N LEU A 199 10.59 7.75 -3.03
CA LEU A 199 11.95 7.79 -2.49
C LEU A 199 12.61 9.11 -2.89
N VAL A 200 12.90 9.97 -1.92
CA VAL A 200 13.62 11.23 -2.15
C VAL A 200 15.01 11.14 -1.52
N TYR A 201 16.03 11.62 -2.20
CA TYR A 201 17.41 11.54 -1.70
C TYR A 201 18.22 12.79 -2.00
N ALA A 202 19.27 13.00 -1.22
CA ALA A 202 20.28 14.03 -1.46
C ALA A 202 21.67 13.52 -1.11
N GLN A 203 22.66 14.08 -1.81
CA GLN A 203 24.07 13.85 -1.49
C GLN A 203 24.41 14.58 -0.16
N ASP A 204 25.18 13.91 0.69
CA ASP A 204 25.78 14.48 1.91
C ASP A 204 27.31 14.37 1.80
N PRO A 205 27.97 15.29 1.04
CA PRO A 205 29.41 15.22 0.80
C PRO A 205 30.24 15.30 2.08
N ALA A 206 29.76 16.03 3.09
CA ALA A 206 30.45 16.20 4.37
C ALA A 206 30.63 14.86 5.12
N ARG A 207 29.69 13.92 4.96
CA ARG A 207 29.74 12.58 5.56
C ARG A 207 29.98 11.47 4.54
N GLN A 208 30.30 11.82 3.30
CA GLN A 208 30.56 10.88 2.20
C GLN A 208 29.46 9.82 2.05
N ARG A 209 28.19 10.24 2.14
CA ARG A 209 27.03 9.37 2.06
C ARG A 209 25.91 10.00 1.24
N ILE A 210 24.88 9.21 0.96
CA ILE A 210 23.59 9.69 0.47
C ILE A 210 22.58 9.51 1.60
N VAL A 211 21.78 10.53 1.86
CA VAL A 211 20.63 10.42 2.77
C VAL A 211 19.34 10.40 1.96
N ALA A 212 18.37 9.63 2.41
CA ALA A 212 17.09 9.51 1.74
C ALA A 212 15.92 9.42 2.73
N ILE A 213 14.75 9.84 2.26
CA ILE A 213 13.47 9.62 2.91
C ILE A 213 12.59 8.81 1.98
N LEU A 214 12.09 7.68 2.47
CA LEU A 214 10.98 6.96 1.85
C LEU A 214 9.68 7.49 2.44
N LEU A 215 8.92 8.21 1.62
CA LEU A 215 7.56 8.64 1.91
C LEU A 215 6.60 7.53 1.51
N PHE A 216 5.61 7.21 2.34
CA PHE A 216 4.56 6.25 2.01
C PHE A 216 3.27 6.55 2.75
N HIS A 217 2.13 6.24 2.14
CA HIS A 217 0.82 6.53 2.72
C HIS A 217 0.24 5.32 3.47
N HIS A 218 -0.34 5.55 4.65
CA HIS A 218 -0.98 4.51 5.46
C HIS A 218 -2.23 3.88 4.81
N MET A 219 -2.65 4.40 3.65
CA MET A 219 -3.72 3.85 2.81
C MET A 219 -3.34 2.49 2.23
N ALA A 220 -2.04 2.32 1.90
CA ALA A 220 -1.49 1.10 1.31
C ALA A 220 -0.65 0.28 2.31
N LEU A 221 -0.05 0.93 3.31
CA LEU A 221 0.93 0.30 4.21
C LEU A 221 0.69 0.63 5.68
N ASP A 222 0.37 -0.39 6.47
CA ASP A 222 0.43 -0.28 7.94
C ASP A 222 1.80 -0.75 8.48
N HIS A 223 1.99 -0.63 9.79
CA HIS A 223 3.21 -1.02 10.47
C HIS A 223 3.59 -2.50 10.30
N THR A 224 2.61 -3.41 10.24
CA THR A 224 2.90 -4.84 10.07
C THR A 224 3.24 -5.16 8.61
N ALA A 225 2.56 -4.51 7.67
CA ALA A 225 2.85 -4.61 6.26
C ALA A 225 4.23 -4.06 5.90
N LEU A 226 4.64 -2.96 6.55
CA LEU A 226 5.96 -2.34 6.36
C LEU A 226 7.10 -3.30 6.75
N GLU A 227 6.93 -4.08 7.81
CA GLU A 227 7.92 -5.09 8.22
C GLU A 227 8.12 -6.15 7.16
N VAL A 228 7.04 -6.63 6.52
CA VAL A 228 7.16 -7.61 5.45
C VAL A 228 7.83 -6.99 4.21
N VAL A 229 7.47 -5.75 3.83
CA VAL A 229 8.16 -5.03 2.75
C VAL A 229 9.66 -4.91 3.03
N ARG A 230 10.03 -4.58 4.28
CA ARG A 230 11.44 -4.50 4.69
C ARG A 230 12.16 -5.84 4.56
N GLU A 231 11.54 -6.92 5.03
CA GLU A 231 12.08 -8.29 4.91
C GLU A 231 12.27 -8.68 3.44
N GLU A 232 11.31 -8.38 2.56
CA GLU A 232 11.41 -8.70 1.14
C GLU A 232 12.48 -7.88 0.42
N ILE A 233 12.61 -6.58 0.73
CA ILE A 233 13.69 -5.74 0.20
C ILE A 233 15.06 -6.32 0.60
N GLN A 234 15.22 -6.70 1.87
CA GLN A 234 16.46 -7.33 2.35
C GLN A 234 16.75 -8.64 1.59
N ALA A 235 15.74 -9.49 1.40
CA ALA A 235 15.89 -10.72 0.63
C ALA A 235 16.33 -10.44 -0.82
N CYS A 236 15.71 -9.47 -1.50
CA CYS A 236 16.09 -9.04 -2.84
C CYS A 236 17.54 -8.55 -2.91
N LEU A 237 17.97 -7.73 -1.95
CA LEU A 237 19.35 -7.21 -1.88
C LEU A 237 20.39 -8.31 -1.62
N LEU A 238 20.02 -9.34 -0.87
CA LEU A 238 20.87 -10.51 -0.59
C LEU A 238 20.82 -11.59 -1.68
N GLY A 239 20.13 -11.34 -2.80
CA GLY A 239 19.92 -12.34 -3.87
C GLY A 239 19.15 -13.59 -3.40
N SER A 240 18.49 -13.51 -2.26
CA SER A 240 17.72 -14.60 -1.67
C SER A 240 16.26 -14.51 -2.11
N ARG A 241 15.59 -15.66 -2.30
CA ARG A 241 14.13 -15.63 -2.48
C ARG A 241 13.48 -15.22 -1.16
N PRO A 242 12.60 -14.21 -1.13
CA PRO A 242 11.84 -13.91 0.07
C PRO A 242 11.08 -15.16 0.50
N ARG A 243 11.11 -15.49 1.81
CA ARG A 243 10.20 -16.51 2.34
C ARG A 243 8.79 -16.02 2.00
N ALA A 244 8.00 -16.83 1.31
CA ALA A 244 6.60 -16.55 1.01
C ALA A 244 5.79 -16.53 2.31
N ARG A 245 5.94 -15.46 3.10
CA ARG A 245 5.05 -15.15 4.21
C ARG A 245 3.81 -14.53 3.59
N ARG A 246 2.66 -15.15 3.85
CA ARG A 246 1.40 -14.44 3.72
C ARG A 246 1.48 -13.20 4.60
N PHE A 247 1.25 -12.03 4.02
CA PHE A 247 0.99 -10.85 4.82
C PHE A 247 -0.14 -11.17 5.83
N PRO A 248 -0.06 -10.66 7.06
CA PRO A 248 -1.24 -10.59 7.91
C PRO A 248 -2.33 -9.96 7.06
N ILE A 249 -3.46 -10.62 6.94
CA ILE A 249 -4.64 -9.98 6.38
C ILE A 249 -4.94 -8.84 7.34
N ALA A 250 -4.51 -7.62 6.99
CA ALA A 250 -5.08 -6.44 7.59
C ALA A 250 -6.59 -6.64 7.46
N THR A 251 -7.32 -6.46 8.57
CA THR A 251 -8.77 -6.69 8.72
C THR A 251 -9.63 -5.78 7.82
N THR A 252 -9.04 -5.24 6.77
CA THR A 252 -9.43 -4.10 5.95
C THR A 252 -9.43 -4.44 4.47
N TRP A 253 -9.28 -5.70 4.03
CA TRP A 253 -9.31 -6.02 2.59
C TRP A 253 -10.34 -7.07 2.19
N PRO A 254 -11.13 -6.79 1.12
CA PRO A 254 -12.06 -7.77 0.58
C PRO A 254 -11.39 -8.84 -0.29
N ARG A 255 -10.13 -8.67 -0.73
CA ARG A 255 -9.34 -9.64 -1.54
C ARG A 255 -8.03 -10.05 -0.87
N ARG A 256 -7.43 -11.16 -1.32
CA ARG A 256 -6.02 -11.48 -1.04
C ARG A 256 -5.12 -10.49 -1.80
N ALA A 257 -5.00 -9.26 -1.30
CA ALA A 257 -4.25 -8.14 -1.89
C ALA A 257 -2.72 -8.30 -1.95
N TRP A 258 -2.23 -9.49 -1.61
CA TRP A 258 -0.84 -9.77 -1.22
C TRP A 258 -0.34 -11.11 -1.80
N VAL A 259 -0.91 -11.53 -2.94
CA VAL A 259 -0.49 -12.73 -3.69
C VAL A 259 0.02 -12.32 -5.05
#